data_AF-B3QX16-F1
#
_entry.id   AF-B3QX16-F1
#
_cell.length_a   1.000
_cell.length_b   1.000
_cell.length_c   1.000
_cell.angle_alpha   90.00
_cell.angle_beta   90.00
_cell.angle_gamma   90.00
#
_symmetry.space_group_name_H-M   'P 1'
#
loop_
_entity.id
_entity.type
_entity.pdbx_description
1 polymer ?
#
loop_
_entity_poly.entity_id
_entity_poly.type
_entity_poly.pdbx_seq_one_letter_code
_entity_poly.pdbx_strand_id
1 'polypeptide(L)'
;MNFFKIKKAFGLCLQCVSVVAILSAGMACSKADEKLTEKDKAFIKTYVDVLLVQAWYESLSSSERMNFSKPDSLDRVFAYHNTTRVDFQKEMQGYKSKPAIWKDVLKNTLEAIEAKRRVLSEKRK
;
A
#
# COMPACT_ATOMS: atom_id res chain seq x y z
N MET A 1 -24.74 21.76 -8.44
CA MET A 1 -23.43 21.69 -9.13
C MET A 1 -22.58 20.64 -8.45
N ASN A 2 -22.01 19.59 -9.02
CA ASN A 2 -22.10 18.95 -10.33
C ASN A 2 -21.65 17.49 -10.09
N PHE A 3 -22.59 16.59 -9.81
CA PHE A 3 -22.32 15.15 -9.55
C PHE A 3 -22.18 14.32 -10.86
N PHE A 4 -22.13 14.98 -12.03
CA PHE A 4 -22.33 14.34 -13.34
C PHE A 4 -21.12 14.33 -14.27
N LYS A 5 -19.95 14.83 -13.85
CA LYS A 5 -18.79 15.02 -14.75
C LYS A 5 -17.68 13.96 -14.69
N ILE A 6 -17.77 12.95 -13.81
CA ILE A 6 -16.71 11.92 -13.69
C ILE A 6 -16.99 10.68 -14.56
N LYS A 7 -18.22 10.49 -15.07
CA LYS A 7 -18.56 9.33 -15.92
C LYS A 7 -18.06 9.41 -17.37
N LYS A 8 -17.46 10.52 -17.81
CA LYS A 8 -17.14 10.74 -19.23
C LYS A 8 -15.71 10.34 -19.65
N ALA A 9 -14.85 9.96 -18.71
CA ALA A 9 -13.48 9.53 -19.02
C ALA A 9 -13.33 8.01 -19.24
N PHE A 10 -14.38 7.21 -19.02
CA PHE A 10 -14.35 5.75 -19.21
C PHE A 10 -14.70 5.30 -20.65
N GLY A 11 -14.89 6.25 -21.58
CA GLY A 11 -15.48 5.99 -22.89
C GLY A 11 -14.51 5.83 -24.07
N LEU A 12 -13.19 5.83 -23.86
CA LEU A 12 -12.24 5.69 -24.97
C LEU A 12 -11.03 4.82 -24.57
N CYS A 13 -11.24 3.51 -24.60
CA CYS A 13 -10.21 2.58 -25.10
C CYS A 13 -10.90 1.31 -25.58
N LEU A 14 -11.81 1.51 -26.54
CA LEU A 14 -12.52 0.46 -27.27
C LEU A 14 -11.64 0.00 -28.45
N GLN A 15 -10.42 -0.47 -28.19
CA GLN A 15 -9.56 -1.09 -29.21
C GLN A 15 -8.63 -2.12 -28.55
N CYS A 16 -9.17 -3.23 -28.07
CA CYS A 16 -8.44 -4.49 -27.79
C CYS A 16 -9.42 -5.69 -27.70
N VAL A 17 -10.58 -5.61 -28.37
CA VAL A 17 -11.57 -6.70 -28.40
C VAL A 17 -11.16 -7.70 -29.49
N SER A 18 -10.13 -8.49 -29.22
CA SER A 18 -9.78 -9.63 -30.08
C SER A 18 -8.87 -10.66 -29.39
N VAL A 19 -9.04 -10.94 -28.08
CA VAL A 19 -8.39 -12.11 -27.43
C VAL A 19 -9.23 -12.71 -26.29
N VAL A 20 -10.54 -12.89 -26.49
CA VAL A 20 -11.41 -13.55 -25.47
C VAL A 20 -11.88 -14.95 -25.90
N ALA A 21 -11.41 -15.45 -27.05
CA ALA A 21 -11.86 -16.73 -27.61
C ALA A 21 -10.86 -17.90 -27.46
N ILE A 22 -9.79 -17.77 -26.68
CA ILE A 22 -8.83 -18.87 -26.49
C ILE A 22 -8.51 -19.02 -25.00
N LEU A 23 -8.61 -20.27 -24.52
CA LEU A 23 -8.34 -20.79 -23.17
C LEU A 23 -9.54 -20.94 -22.22
N SER A 24 -10.64 -21.47 -22.74
CA SER A 24 -11.42 -22.50 -22.04
C SER A 24 -10.77 -23.88 -22.23
N ALA A 25 -9.55 -24.07 -21.72
CA ALA A 25 -8.93 -25.39 -21.54
C ALA A 25 -7.67 -25.27 -20.66
N GLY A 26 -7.63 -26.05 -19.57
CA GLY A 26 -6.37 -26.43 -18.94
C GLY A 26 -5.81 -25.46 -17.92
N MET A 27 -6.28 -25.58 -16.68
CA MET A 27 -5.47 -25.98 -15.51
C MET A 27 -6.22 -25.57 -14.25
N ALA A 28 -6.73 -26.56 -13.55
CA ALA A 28 -6.85 -26.50 -12.10
C ALA A 28 -5.43 -26.39 -11.52
N CYS A 29 -4.82 -25.21 -11.63
CA CYS A 29 -3.71 -24.87 -10.76
C CYS A 29 -4.36 -24.48 -9.45
N SER A 30 -4.46 -25.44 -8.54
CA SER A 30 -4.65 -25.17 -7.12
C SER A 30 -3.64 -24.10 -6.73
N LYS A 31 -4.07 -22.83 -6.75
CA LYS A 31 -3.31 -21.76 -6.12
C LYS A 31 -3.42 -22.08 -4.66
N ALA A 32 -2.38 -22.70 -4.13
CA ALA A 32 -2.15 -22.76 -2.71
C ALA A 32 -2.46 -21.35 -2.18
N ASP A 33 -3.36 -21.30 -1.21
CA ASP A 33 -3.68 -20.09 -0.47
C ASP A 33 -2.35 -19.67 0.20
N GLU A 34 -1.54 -18.88 -0.52
CA GLU A 34 -0.22 -18.48 -0.07
C GLU A 34 -0.44 -17.53 1.10
N LYS A 35 -0.38 -18.09 2.30
CA LYS A 35 -0.52 -17.32 3.53
C LYS A 35 0.63 -16.33 3.66
N LEU A 36 0.31 -15.15 4.19
CA LEU A 36 1.30 -14.14 4.56
C LEU A 36 2.34 -14.75 5.51
N THR A 37 3.60 -14.64 5.13
CA THR A 37 4.74 -15.07 5.94
C THR A 37 5.01 -14.07 7.07
N GLU A 38 5.83 -14.46 8.05
CA GLU A 38 6.30 -13.52 9.09
C GLU A 38 7.08 -12.34 8.49
N LYS A 39 7.76 -12.56 7.38
CA LYS A 39 8.43 -11.51 6.63
C LYS A 39 7.43 -10.49 6.07
N ASP A 40 6.34 -10.96 5.47
CA ASP A 40 5.29 -10.06 4.96
C ASP A 40 4.64 -9.27 6.08
N LYS A 41 4.41 -9.90 7.24
CA LYS A 41 3.88 -9.22 8.44
C LYS A 41 4.84 -8.15 8.97
N ALA A 42 6.14 -8.41 8.97
CA ALA A 42 7.15 -7.42 9.36
C ALA A 42 7.22 -6.25 8.36
N PHE A 43 7.14 -6.54 7.06
CA PHE A 43 7.04 -5.53 6.02
C PHE A 43 5.79 -4.66 6.21
N ILE A 44 4.62 -5.25 6.46
CA ILE A 44 3.36 -4.52 6.73
C ILE A 44 3.54 -3.54 7.89
N LYS A 45 4.12 -3.97 9.02
CA LYS A 45 4.35 -3.09 10.18
C LYS A 45 5.22 -1.88 9.82
N THR A 46 6.31 -2.12 9.09
CA THR A 46 7.19 -1.05 8.60
C THR A 46 6.44 -0.12 7.65
N TYR A 47 5.67 -0.70 6.72
CA TYR A 47 4.98 0.06 5.68
C TYR A 47 3.87 0.95 6.26
N VAL A 48 3.14 0.46 7.27
CA VAL A 48 2.17 1.27 8.04
C VAL A 48 2.82 2.53 8.59
N ASP A 49 3.98 2.40 9.27
CA ASP A 49 4.63 3.55 9.90
C ASP A 49 5.23 4.50 8.87
N VAL A 50 5.76 3.99 7.75
CA VAL A 50 6.17 4.81 6.60
C VAL A 50 5.00 5.63 6.06
N LEU A 51 3.83 5.01 5.85
CA LEU A 51 2.64 5.71 5.36
C LEU A 51 2.12 6.74 6.35
N LEU A 52 2.18 6.46 7.66
CA LEU A 52 1.79 7.42 8.68
C LEU A 52 2.70 8.65 8.70
N VAL A 53 4.02 8.47 8.58
CA VAL A 53 4.97 9.59 8.47
C VAL A 53 4.71 10.40 7.20
N GLN A 54 4.42 9.74 6.06
CA GLN A 54 4.10 10.44 4.82
C GLN A 54 2.80 11.24 4.93
N ALA A 55 1.74 10.64 5.47
CA ALA A 55 0.46 11.30 5.68
C ALA A 55 0.59 12.47 6.67
N TRP A 56 1.39 12.32 7.72
CA TRP A 56 1.67 13.40 8.65
C TRP A 56 2.37 14.56 7.94
N TYR A 57 3.43 14.29 7.18
CA TYR A 57 4.11 15.32 6.39
C TYR A 57 3.17 16.07 5.44
N GLU A 58 2.28 15.33 4.76
CA GLU A 58 1.30 15.92 3.84
C GLU A 58 0.26 16.78 4.56
N SER A 59 -0.07 16.47 5.82
CA SER A 59 -0.97 17.27 6.65
C SER A 59 -0.37 18.57 7.17
N LEU A 60 0.97 18.69 7.19
CA LEU A 60 1.66 19.89 7.65
C LEU A 60 1.48 21.06 6.67
N SER A 61 1.35 22.27 7.21
CA SER A 61 1.40 23.51 6.43
C SER A 61 2.80 23.76 5.86
N SER A 62 2.92 24.66 4.89
CA SER A 62 4.21 24.95 4.23
C SER A 62 5.29 25.42 5.21
N SER A 63 4.94 26.21 6.23
CA SER A 63 5.88 26.68 7.25
C SER A 63 6.34 25.57 8.19
N GLU A 64 5.43 24.66 8.58
CA GLU A 64 5.76 23.50 9.40
C GLU A 64 6.64 22.50 8.65
N ARG A 65 6.43 22.34 7.34
CA ARG A 65 7.27 21.49 6.48
C ARG A 65 8.71 21.97 6.37
N MET A 66 8.97 23.28 6.46
CA MET A 66 10.35 23.80 6.46
C MET A 66 11.16 23.32 7.66
N ASN A 67 10.50 23.08 8.79
CA ASN A 67 11.13 22.61 10.03
C ASN A 67 11.04 21.09 10.19
N PHE A 68 10.32 20.40 9.31
CA PHE A 68 10.16 18.95 9.35
C PHE A 68 11.06 18.25 8.34
N SER A 69 12.05 17.52 8.85
CA SER A 69 12.87 16.65 8.01
C SER A 69 12.16 15.31 7.76
N LYS A 70 11.51 15.21 6.60
CA LYS A 70 10.90 13.95 6.13
C LYS A 70 11.93 12.82 5.97
N PRO A 71 13.13 13.05 5.39
CA PRO A 71 14.16 12.03 5.31
C PRO A 71 14.53 11.47 6.69
N ASP A 72 14.81 12.34 7.67
CA ASP A 72 15.21 11.89 9.02
C ASP A 72 14.10 11.13 9.73
N SER A 73 12.84 11.53 9.51
CA SER A 73 11.69 10.84 10.08
C SER A 73 11.51 9.44 9.51
N LEU A 74 11.72 9.27 8.20
CA LEU A 74 11.67 7.94 7.56
C LEU A 74 12.86 7.08 8.00
N ASP A 75 14.04 7.66 8.16
CA ASP A 75 15.23 6.93 8.59
C ASP A 75 15.09 6.42 10.03
N ARG A 76 14.42 7.18 10.92
CA ARG A 76 14.02 6.70 12.24
C ARG A 76 13.04 5.52 12.18
N VAL A 77 12.07 5.54 11.26
CA VAL A 77 11.14 4.42 11.07
C VAL A 77 11.91 3.16 10.63
N PHE A 78 12.82 3.29 9.66
CA PHE A 78 13.61 2.15 9.21
C PHE A 78 14.51 1.59 10.31
N ALA A 79 15.18 2.47 11.08
CA ALA A 79 15.97 2.06 12.24
C ALA A 79 15.13 1.35 13.31
N TYR A 80 13.93 1.85 13.61
CA TYR A 80 13.01 1.22 14.58
C TYR A 80 12.61 -0.21 14.18
N HIS A 81 12.42 -0.46 12.88
CA HIS A 81 12.09 -1.78 12.37
C HIS A 81 13.32 -2.64 12.02
N ASN A 82 14.52 -2.22 12.42
CA ASN A 82 15.79 -2.90 12.10
C ASN A 82 15.94 -3.20 10.59
N THR A 83 15.53 -2.26 9.75
CA THR A 83 15.60 -2.37 8.30
C THR A 83 16.28 -1.15 7.71
N THR A 84 16.60 -1.21 6.41
CA THR A 84 17.14 -0.08 5.67
C THR A 84 16.14 0.37 4.61
N ARG A 85 16.24 1.63 4.17
CA ARG A 85 15.45 2.13 3.04
C ARG A 85 15.64 1.28 1.79
N VAL A 86 16.87 0.81 1.55
CA VAL A 86 17.22 0.00 0.38
C VAL A 86 16.55 -1.37 0.45
N ASP A 87 16.57 -2.03 1.61
CA ASP A 87 15.97 -3.35 1.77
C ASP A 87 14.44 -3.28 1.72
N PHE A 88 13.85 -2.26 2.35
CA PHE A 88 12.43 -1.98 2.22
C PHE A 88 12.01 -1.78 0.75
N GLN A 89 12.78 -1.00 -0.02
CA GLN A 89 12.52 -0.82 -1.45
C GLN A 89 12.65 -2.12 -2.24
N LYS A 90 13.68 -2.93 -1.98
CA LYS A 90 13.85 -4.24 -2.63
C LYS A 90 12.67 -5.16 -2.37
N GLU A 91 12.19 -5.22 -1.13
CA GLU A 91 11.01 -6.02 -0.77
C GLU A 91 9.76 -5.51 -1.47
N MET A 92 9.55 -4.19 -1.49
CA MET A 92 8.44 -3.57 -2.22
C MET A 92 8.47 -3.88 -3.72
N GLN A 93 9.67 -3.91 -4.35
CA GLN A 93 9.82 -4.35 -5.74
C GLN A 93 9.56 -5.84 -5.91
N GLY A 94 9.94 -6.68 -4.93
CA GLY A 94 9.69 -8.12 -4.94
C GLY A 94 8.20 -8.48 -4.98
N TYR A 95 7.33 -7.65 -4.41
CA TYR A 95 5.88 -7.87 -4.49
C TYR A 95 5.30 -7.69 -5.90
N LYS A 96 6.01 -7.03 -6.83
CA LYS A 96 5.56 -6.90 -8.22
C LYS A 96 5.42 -8.25 -8.93
N SER A 97 6.22 -9.24 -8.54
CA SER A 97 6.12 -10.61 -9.08
C SER A 97 5.10 -11.48 -8.33
N LYS A 98 4.45 -10.96 -7.28
CA LYS A 98 3.51 -11.70 -6.41
C LYS A 98 2.22 -10.91 -6.18
N PRO A 99 1.36 -10.72 -7.21
CA PRO A 99 0.21 -9.83 -7.14
C PRO A 99 -0.86 -10.27 -6.11
N ALA A 100 -1.01 -11.58 -5.87
CA ALA A 100 -1.93 -12.08 -4.85
C ALA A 100 -1.48 -11.68 -3.44
N ILE A 101 -0.23 -11.99 -3.08
CA ILE A 101 0.38 -11.58 -1.82
C ILE A 101 0.37 -10.06 -1.66
N TRP A 102 0.69 -9.31 -2.72
CA TRP A 102 0.68 -7.86 -2.67
C TRP A 102 -0.69 -7.29 -2.31
N LYS A 103 -1.77 -7.86 -2.87
CA LYS A 103 -3.14 -7.47 -2.53
C LYS A 103 -3.42 -7.68 -1.04
N ASP A 104 -2.99 -8.81 -0.48
CA ASP A 104 -3.18 -9.10 0.95
C ASP A 104 -2.32 -8.21 1.84
N VAL A 105 -1.07 -7.92 1.45
CA VAL A 105 -0.20 -6.95 2.13
C VAL A 105 -0.87 -5.57 2.17
N LEU A 106 -1.41 -5.10 1.04
CA LEU A 106 -2.12 -3.82 0.98
C LEU A 106 -3.36 -3.80 1.87
N LYS A 107 -4.18 -4.86 1.81
CA LYS A 107 -5.37 -4.99 2.65
C LYS A 107 -5.02 -4.92 4.14
N ASN A 108 -4.06 -5.73 4.58
CA ASN A 108 -3.64 -5.78 5.99
C ASN A 108 -2.99 -4.46 6.43
N THR A 109 -2.28 -3.75 5.53
CA THR A 109 -1.72 -2.42 5.80
C THR A 109 -2.83 -1.41 6.08
N LEU A 110 -3.89 -1.40 5.27
CA LEU A 110 -5.03 -0.50 5.46
C LEU A 110 -5.78 -0.81 6.77
N GLU A 111 -6.07 -2.08 7.03
CA GLU A 111 -6.73 -2.52 8.27
C GLU A 111 -5.92 -2.12 9.51
N ALA A 112 -4.59 -2.25 9.47
CA ALA A 112 -3.71 -1.83 10.56
C ALA A 112 -3.71 -0.31 10.77
N ILE A 113 -3.74 0.49 9.70
CA ILE A 113 -3.85 1.96 9.79
C ILE A 113 -5.19 2.35 10.43
N GLU A 114 -6.29 1.74 10.00
CA GLU A 114 -7.61 2.00 10.57
C GLU A 114 -7.68 1.63 12.05
N ALA A 115 -7.12 0.49 12.43
CA ALA A 115 -7.02 0.07 13.83
C ALA A 115 -6.25 1.09 14.67
N LYS A 116 -5.09 1.58 14.18
CA LYS A 116 -4.33 2.63 14.87
C LYS A 116 -5.13 3.93 15.01
N ARG A 117 -5.91 4.32 13.99
CA ARG A 117 -6.78 5.51 14.05
C ARG A 117 -7.88 5.36 15.10
N ARG A 118 -8.53 4.20 15.20
CA ARG A 118 -9.58 3.94 16.20
C ARG A 118 -9.04 4.10 17.62
N VAL A 119 -7.89 3.47 17.92
CA VAL A 119 -7.23 3.59 19.23
C VAL A 119 -6.88 5.05 19.56
N LEU A 120 -6.39 5.81 18.58
CA LEU A 120 -6.09 7.24 18.78
C LEU A 120 -7.35 8.09 19.01
N SER A 121 -8.48 7.73 18.41
CA SER A 121 -9.76 8.42 18.62
C SER A 121 -10.39 8.12 19.98
N GLU A 122 -10.20 6.90 20.50
CA GLU A 122 -10.68 6.48 21.82
C GLU A 122 -9.87 7.14 22.94
N LYS A 123 -8.55 7.27 22.79
CA LYS A 123 -7.67 7.92 23.77
C LYS A 123 -7.87 9.44 23.91
N ARG A 124 -8.65 10.07 23.03
CA ARG A 124 -8.96 11.51 23.07
C ARG A 124 -10.32 11.82 23.72
N LYS A 125 -11.03 10.81 24.21
CA LYS A 125 -12.25 10.96 25.02
C LYS A 125 -11.90 10.82 26.49
#